data_AF-A0A6A4LTE3-F1
#
_entry.id   AF-A0A6A4LTE3-F1
#
_cell.length_a   1.000
_cell.length_b   1.000
_cell.length_c   1.000
_cell.angle_alpha   90.00
_cell.angle_beta   90.00
_cell.angle_gamma   90.00
#
_symmetry.space_group_name_H-M   'P 1'
#
loop_
_entity.id
_entity.type
_entity.pdbx_description
1 polymer ?
#
loop_
_entity_poly.entity_id
_entity_poly.type
_entity_poly.pdbx_seq_one_letter_code
_entity_poly.pdbx_strand_id
1 'polypeptide(L)'
;MMTLVLFLSCIGLLLIAFPIPGSVYIASVIIGFSFGAQLPLIFAIISELFGLKYYSTLFNCGQLVSPLGSYILNVKVTGPLYDMEALKDLEKRGMNRSSVKELTCIGVHCYRLAFVILAGVTFLGALASMILVARTREFYKGDIYKKFREGGEEGTGGEMDDTQKKGKAVEDEEEGHHGK
;
A
#
# COMPACT_ATOMS: atom_id res chain seq x y z
N MET A 1 8.12 -8.11 -8.48
CA MET A 1 8.51 -7.13 -7.44
C MET A 1 7.30 -6.68 -6.63
N MET A 2 6.20 -6.22 -7.24
CA MET A 2 4.98 -5.79 -6.54
C MET A 2 4.46 -6.76 -5.47
N THR A 3 4.42 -8.06 -5.76
CA THR A 3 3.95 -9.08 -4.80
C THR A 3 4.81 -9.14 -3.53
N LEU A 4 6.13 -8.95 -3.65
CA LEU A 4 7.04 -8.95 -2.50
C LEU A 4 6.78 -7.73 -1.60
N VAL A 5 6.58 -6.56 -2.21
CA VAL A 5 6.30 -5.32 -1.47
C VAL A 5 4.94 -5.40 -0.75
N LEU A 6 3.92 -5.99 -1.39
CA LEU A 6 2.63 -6.23 -0.75
C LEU A 6 2.73 -7.22 0.43
N PHE A 7 3.59 -8.23 0.32
CA PHE A 7 3.82 -9.19 1.39
C PHE A 7 4.53 -8.53 2.59
N LEU A 8 5.54 -7.69 2.34
CA LEU A 8 6.22 -6.90 3.38
C LEU A 8 5.24 -5.94 4.08
N SER A 9 4.37 -5.27 3.33
CA SER A 9 3.33 -4.40 3.89
C SER A 9 2.35 -5.17 4.79
N CYS A 10 1.95 -6.39 4.38
CA CYS A 10 1.11 -7.27 5.21
C CYS A 10 1.80 -7.64 6.54
N ILE A 11 3.10 -7.96 6.52
CA ILE A 11 3.89 -8.22 7.73
C ILE A 11 3.88 -6.98 8.65
N GLY A 12 4.08 -5.79 8.09
CA GLY A 12 4.00 -4.53 8.83
C GLY A 12 2.65 -4.32 9.53
N LEU A 13 1.54 -4.58 8.83
CA LEU A 13 0.19 -4.48 9.40
C LEU A 13 -0.06 -5.52 10.51
N LEU A 14 0.43 -6.75 10.34
CA LEU A 14 0.33 -7.80 11.36
C LEU A 14 1.16 -7.48 12.61
N LEU A 15 2.34 -6.87 12.46
CA LEU A 15 3.17 -6.43 13.59
C LEU A 15 2.50 -5.36 14.45
N ILE A 16 1.60 -4.56 13.87
CA ILE A 16 0.75 -3.61 14.62
C ILE A 16 -0.38 -4.34 15.34
N ALA A 17 -0.98 -5.35 14.71
CA ALA A 17 -2.04 -6.16 15.31
C ALA A 17 -1.55 -7.01 16.50
N PHE A 18 -0.31 -7.47 16.47
CA PHE A 18 0.32 -8.28 17.53
C PHE A 18 1.55 -7.55 18.10
N PRO A 19 1.35 -6.52 18.94
CA PRO A 19 2.44 -5.69 19.37
C PRO A 19 3.30 -6.36 20.44
N ILE A 20 4.60 -6.25 20.21
CA ILE A 20 5.70 -6.54 21.13
C ILE A 20 6.30 -5.17 21.47
N PRO A 21 6.92 -4.93 22.65
CA PRO A 21 7.63 -3.67 22.93
C PRO A 21 8.54 -3.25 21.76
N GLY A 22 8.28 -2.08 21.18
CA GLY A 22 8.99 -1.54 20.02
C GLY A 22 8.48 -1.97 18.64
N SER A 23 7.46 -2.86 18.53
CA SER A 23 6.99 -3.37 17.23
C SER A 23 6.39 -2.29 16.34
N VAL A 24 5.74 -1.27 16.92
CA VAL A 24 5.12 -0.16 16.18
C VAL A 24 6.15 0.68 15.42
N TYR A 25 7.37 0.81 15.95
CA TYR A 25 8.47 1.51 15.27
C TYR A 25 8.97 0.68 14.08
N ILE A 26 9.17 -0.62 14.28
CA ILE A 26 9.60 -1.51 13.20
C ILE A 26 8.52 -1.57 12.10
N ALA A 27 7.25 -1.65 12.50
CA ALA A 27 6.13 -1.68 11.59
C ALA A 27 6.02 -0.40 10.75
N SER A 28 6.18 0.78 11.34
CA SER A 28 6.13 2.05 10.59
C SER A 28 7.25 2.16 9.57
N VAL A 29 8.47 1.69 9.89
CA VAL A 29 9.60 1.64 8.95
C VAL A 29 9.29 0.69 7.78
N ILE A 30 8.79 -0.51 8.06
CA ILE A 30 8.44 -1.50 7.02
C ILE A 30 7.32 -0.99 6.12
N ILE A 31 6.26 -0.42 6.70
CA ILE A 31 5.12 0.12 5.94
C ILE A 31 5.57 1.32 5.10
N GLY A 32 6.35 2.24 5.68
CA GLY A 32 6.88 3.41 4.98
C GLY A 32 7.78 3.03 3.81
N PHE A 33 8.70 2.08 4.02
CA PHE A 33 9.54 1.54 2.95
C PHE A 33 8.71 0.88 1.84
N SER A 34 7.73 0.06 2.22
CA SER A 34 6.88 -0.65 1.26
C SER A 34 6.04 0.32 0.42
N PHE A 35 5.45 1.34 1.06
CA PHE A 35 4.68 2.38 0.39
C PHE A 35 5.58 3.21 -0.55
N GLY A 36 6.77 3.56 -0.09
CA GLY A 36 7.78 4.26 -0.88
C GLY A 36 8.23 3.47 -2.12
N ALA A 37 8.32 2.13 -2.02
CA ALA A 37 8.63 1.27 -3.16
C ALA A 37 7.45 1.12 -4.13
N GLN A 38 6.21 1.14 -3.64
CA GLN A 38 5.00 1.00 -4.46
C GLN A 38 4.76 2.20 -5.38
N LEU A 39 4.99 3.41 -4.90
CA LEU A 39 4.72 4.63 -5.67
C LEU A 39 5.48 4.67 -7.02
N PRO A 40 6.83 4.52 -7.07
CA PRO A 40 7.58 4.43 -8.32
C PRO A 40 7.16 3.25 -9.20
N LEU A 41 6.89 2.09 -8.61
CA LEU A 41 6.50 0.92 -9.37
C LEU A 41 5.13 1.13 -10.05
N ILE A 42 4.18 1.81 -9.40
CA ILE A 42 2.89 2.15 -10.01
C ILE A 42 3.09 3.11 -11.18
N PHE A 43 3.91 4.14 -11.00
CA PHE A 43 4.24 5.08 -12.07
C PHE A 43 4.89 4.40 -13.28
N ALA A 44 5.87 3.53 -13.05
CA ALA A 44 6.52 2.75 -14.10
C ALA A 44 5.52 1.87 -14.85
N ILE A 45 4.70 1.10 -14.14
CA ILE A 45 3.71 0.20 -14.74
C ILE A 45 2.69 0.96 -15.60
N ILE A 46 2.16 2.09 -15.13
CA ILE A 46 1.20 2.89 -15.90
C ILE A 46 1.88 3.48 -17.15
N SER A 47 3.12 3.96 -17.01
CA SER A 47 3.92 4.51 -18.12
C SER A 47 4.17 3.48 -19.22
N GLU A 48 4.50 2.25 -18.84
CA GLU A 48 4.76 1.14 -19.78
C GLU A 48 3.47 0.61 -20.42
N LEU A 49 2.39 0.45 -19.65
CA LEU A 49 1.14 -0.16 -20.16
C LEU A 49 0.35 0.75 -21.09
N PHE A 50 0.27 2.04 -20.76
CA PHE A 50 -0.63 2.97 -21.44
C PHE A 50 0.10 4.03 -22.26
N GLY A 51 1.41 4.15 -22.10
CA GLY A 51 2.21 5.19 -22.71
C GLY A 51 1.89 6.60 -22.18
N LEU A 52 2.62 7.59 -22.67
CA LEU A 52 2.57 8.96 -22.14
C LEU A 52 1.30 9.74 -22.55
N LYS A 53 0.51 9.24 -23.51
CA LYS A 53 -0.59 10.02 -24.13
C LYS A 53 -1.78 10.27 -23.20
N TYR A 54 -2.12 9.31 -22.33
CA TYR A 54 -3.23 9.44 -21.35
C TYR A 54 -2.77 9.22 -19.90
N TYR A 55 -1.46 9.31 -19.65
CA TYR A 55 -0.85 9.01 -18.36
C TYR A 55 -1.47 9.84 -17.22
N SER A 56 -1.58 11.16 -17.37
CA SER A 56 -2.14 12.03 -16.33
C SER A 56 -3.58 11.68 -15.98
N THR A 57 -4.42 11.35 -16.96
CA THR A 57 -5.83 11.00 -16.69
C THR A 57 -5.93 9.66 -15.96
N LEU A 58 -5.18 8.65 -16.39
CA LEU A 58 -5.17 7.33 -15.75
C LEU A 58 -4.58 7.40 -14.34
N PHE A 59 -3.49 8.14 -14.15
CA PHE A 59 -2.89 8.33 -12.83
C PHE A 59 -3.85 9.05 -11.89
N ASN A 60 -4.48 10.15 -12.31
CA ASN A 60 -5.47 10.84 -11.49
C ASN A 60 -6.67 9.95 -11.16
N CYS A 61 -7.17 9.16 -12.12
CA CYS A 61 -8.23 8.18 -11.87
C CYS A 61 -7.80 7.12 -10.84
N GLY A 62 -6.57 6.61 -10.95
CA GLY A 62 -5.98 5.71 -9.96
C GLY A 62 -5.87 6.36 -8.57
N GLN A 63 -5.49 7.64 -8.51
CA GLN A 63 -5.38 8.38 -7.25
C GLN A 63 -6.72 8.59 -6.56
N LEU A 64 -7.85 8.59 -7.29
CA LEU A 64 -9.20 8.62 -6.69
C LEU A 64 -9.50 7.38 -5.84
N VAL A 65 -8.78 6.28 -6.04
CA VAL A 65 -8.88 5.10 -5.17
C VAL A 65 -8.41 5.41 -3.75
N SER A 66 -7.43 6.30 -3.56
CA SER A 66 -6.90 6.65 -2.24
C SER A 66 -7.96 7.27 -1.30
N PRO A 67 -8.69 8.35 -1.66
CA PRO A 67 -9.75 8.89 -0.83
C PRO A 67 -10.93 7.92 -0.69
N LEU A 68 -11.29 7.18 -1.74
CA LEU A 68 -12.38 6.21 -1.68
C LEU A 68 -12.06 5.04 -0.73
N GLY A 69 -10.85 4.49 -0.84
CA GLY A 69 -10.35 3.41 0.00
C GLY A 69 -10.20 3.85 1.45
N SER A 70 -9.68 5.04 1.70
CA SER A 70 -9.60 5.61 3.05
C SER A 70 -11.00 5.80 3.66
N TYR A 71 -11.96 6.32 2.90
CA TYR A 71 -13.33 6.48 3.40
C TYR A 71 -13.97 5.13 3.78
N ILE A 72 -13.86 4.12 2.91
CA ILE A 72 -14.45 2.81 3.17
C ILE A 72 -13.73 2.11 4.34
N LEU A 73 -12.41 2.03 4.31
CA LEU A 73 -11.66 1.25 5.29
C LEU A 73 -11.54 1.98 6.64
N ASN A 74 -11.30 3.29 6.67
CA ASN A 74 -11.16 4.02 7.93
C ASN A 74 -12.53 4.40 8.52
N VAL A 75 -13.40 5.05 7.75
CA VAL A 75 -14.67 5.58 8.30
C VAL A 75 -15.72 4.49 8.44
N LYS A 76 -15.94 3.68 7.38
CA LYS A 76 -17.02 2.69 7.39
C LYS A 76 -16.65 1.39 8.08
N VAL A 77 -15.38 0.99 8.08
CA VAL A 77 -14.92 -0.26 8.71
C VAL A 77 -14.29 0.00 10.07
N THR A 78 -13.18 0.75 10.15
CA THR A 78 -12.46 0.95 11.41
C THR A 78 -13.27 1.70 12.47
N GLY A 79 -14.04 2.74 12.09
CA GLY A 79 -14.87 3.52 13.02
C GLY A 79 -15.88 2.68 13.82
N PRO A 80 -16.85 2.00 13.18
CA PRO A 80 -17.83 1.18 13.89
C PRO A 80 -17.21 0.04 14.71
N LEU A 81 -16.10 -0.53 14.22
CA LEU A 81 -15.41 -1.62 14.88
C LEU A 81 -14.73 -1.15 16.17
N TYR A 82 -14.14 0.04 16.14
CA TYR A 82 -13.59 0.70 17.32
C TYR A 82 -14.69 1.06 18.31
N ASP A 83 -15.79 1.65 17.85
CA ASP A 83 -16.92 2.00 18.70
C ASP A 83 -17.51 0.78 19.42
N MET A 84 -17.64 -0.36 18.72
CA MET A 84 -18.13 -1.60 19.31
C MET A 84 -17.22 -2.09 20.45
N GLU A 85 -15.91 -2.02 20.26
CA GLU A 85 -14.96 -2.48 21.28
C GLU A 85 -14.86 -1.49 22.45
N ALA A 86 -14.95 -0.19 22.16
CA ALA A 86 -15.05 0.86 23.17
C ALA A 86 -16.30 0.67 24.06
N LEU A 87 -17.45 0.31 23.48
CA LEU A 87 -18.66 0.02 24.26
C LEU A 87 -18.48 -1.19 25.18
N LYS A 88 -17.89 -2.28 24.70
CA LYS A 88 -17.64 -3.46 25.54
C LYS A 88 -16.72 -3.16 26.72
N ASP A 89 -15.70 -2.33 26.52
CA ASP A 89 -14.79 -1.94 27.60
C ASP A 89 -15.46 -0.98 28.59
N LEU A 90 -16.41 -0.16 28.15
CA LEU A 90 -17.25 0.67 29.04
C LEU A 90 -18.21 -0.18 29.87
N GLU A 91 -18.86 -1.17 29.25
CA GLU A 91 -19.76 -2.11 29.95
C GLU A 91 -19.03 -2.90 31.04
N LYS A 92 -17.82 -3.38 30.75
CA LYS A 92 -16.97 -4.06 31.76
C LYS A 92 -16.60 -3.15 32.94
N ARG A 93 -16.51 -1.84 32.71
CA ARG A 93 -16.28 -0.83 33.77
C ARG A 93 -17.57 -0.41 34.48
N GLY A 94 -18.73 -0.98 34.12
CA GLY A 94 -20.03 -0.66 34.70
C GLY A 94 -20.55 0.73 34.33
N MET A 95 -20.01 1.35 33.28
CA MET A 95 -20.37 2.69 32.81
C MET A 95 -21.22 2.62 31.55
N ASN A 96 -22.26 3.45 31.47
CA ASN A 96 -23.16 3.54 30.32
C ASN A 96 -22.66 4.57 29.30
N ARG A 97 -23.08 4.46 28.03
CA ARG A 97 -22.74 5.43 26.96
C ARG A 97 -23.06 6.89 27.34
N SER A 98 -24.05 7.10 28.21
CA SER A 98 -24.47 8.41 28.74
C SER A 98 -23.53 8.99 29.81
N SER A 99 -22.63 8.18 30.37
CA SER A 99 -21.71 8.59 31.45
C SER A 99 -20.36 9.09 30.94
N VAL A 100 -20.10 8.99 29.64
CA VAL A 100 -18.84 9.42 29.02
C VAL A 100 -19.13 10.37 27.86
N LYS A 101 -18.46 11.53 27.88
CA LYS A 101 -18.61 12.58 26.86
C LYS A 101 -18.03 12.17 25.50
N GLU A 102 -17.06 11.25 25.49
CA GLU A 102 -16.39 10.77 24.28
C GLU A 102 -16.06 9.28 24.38
N LEU A 103 -16.42 8.50 23.36
CA LEU A 103 -16.19 7.06 23.32
C LEU A 103 -14.72 6.81 22.96
N THR A 104 -13.87 6.64 23.97
CA THR A 104 -12.43 6.42 23.78
C THR A 104 -12.00 5.09 24.35
N CYS A 105 -11.43 4.26 23.48
CA CYS A 105 -10.77 2.99 23.80
C CYS A 105 -9.26 3.16 23.59
N ILE A 106 -8.49 2.98 24.66
CA ILE A 106 -7.03 3.09 24.65
C ILE A 106 -6.45 1.70 24.85
N GLY A 107 -5.76 1.23 23.82
CA GLY A 107 -5.06 -0.05 23.89
C GLY A 107 -5.04 -0.74 22.55
N VAL A 108 -4.21 -1.77 22.49
CA VAL A 108 -4.02 -2.62 21.31
C VAL A 108 -5.32 -3.34 20.94
N HIS A 109 -6.07 -3.78 21.95
CA HIS A 109 -7.31 -4.54 21.77
C HIS A 109 -8.34 -3.81 20.90
N CYS A 110 -8.41 -2.48 21.04
CA CYS A 110 -9.36 -1.62 20.34
C CYS A 110 -9.13 -1.62 18.81
N TYR A 111 -7.87 -1.69 18.37
CA TYR A 111 -7.50 -1.59 16.94
C TYR A 111 -7.06 -2.91 16.33
N ARG A 112 -6.81 -3.94 17.13
CA ARG A 112 -6.32 -5.23 16.67
C ARG A 112 -7.18 -5.82 15.55
N LEU A 113 -8.51 -5.79 15.70
CA LEU A 113 -9.43 -6.33 14.70
C LEU A 113 -9.38 -5.52 13.40
N ALA A 114 -9.28 -4.19 13.48
CA ALA A 114 -9.16 -3.33 12.31
C ALA A 114 -7.87 -3.60 11.54
N PHE A 115 -6.72 -3.70 12.23
CA PHE A 115 -5.44 -4.03 11.59
C PHE A 115 -5.42 -5.45 11.00
N VAL A 116 -6.10 -6.42 11.61
CA VAL A 116 -6.26 -7.76 11.02
C VAL A 116 -7.09 -7.72 9.73
N ILE A 117 -8.17 -6.94 9.69
CA ILE A 117 -8.96 -6.76 8.46
C ILE A 117 -8.12 -6.08 7.38
N LEU A 118 -7.38 -5.02 7.72
CA LEU A 118 -6.47 -4.34 6.79
C LEU A 118 -5.42 -5.30 6.24
N ALA A 119 -4.77 -6.11 7.10
CA ALA A 119 -3.83 -7.13 6.68
C ALA A 119 -4.50 -8.16 5.74
N GLY A 120 -5.74 -8.56 6.01
CA GLY A 120 -6.53 -9.43 5.14
C GLY A 120 -6.78 -8.82 3.75
N VAL A 121 -7.17 -7.55 3.68
CA VAL A 121 -7.36 -6.84 2.41
C VAL A 121 -6.04 -6.74 1.64
N THR A 122 -4.94 -6.41 2.30
CA THR A 122 -3.61 -6.36 1.68
C THR A 122 -3.16 -7.73 1.19
N PHE A 123 -3.44 -8.78 1.95
CA PHE A 123 -3.15 -10.16 1.56
C PHE A 123 -3.96 -10.60 0.33
N LEU A 124 -5.25 -10.26 0.24
CA LEU A 124 -6.04 -10.48 -0.97
C LEU A 124 -5.46 -9.73 -2.17
N GLY A 125 -4.97 -8.50 -1.97
CA GLY A 125 -4.23 -7.76 -3.00
C GLY A 125 -2.94 -8.46 -3.44
N ALA A 126 -2.18 -9.03 -2.49
CA ALA A 126 -0.98 -9.81 -2.77
C ALA A 126 -1.31 -11.09 -3.56
N LEU A 127 -2.40 -11.79 -3.21
CA LEU A 127 -2.88 -12.95 -3.96
C LEU A 127 -3.31 -12.59 -5.38
N ALA A 128 -4.07 -11.50 -5.56
CA ALA A 128 -4.46 -11.02 -6.89
C ALA A 128 -3.22 -10.68 -7.73
N SER A 129 -2.21 -10.03 -7.13
CA SER A 129 -0.92 -9.76 -7.78
C SER A 129 -0.19 -11.05 -8.14
N MET A 130 -0.16 -12.04 -7.25
CA MET A 130 0.46 -13.34 -7.51
C MET A 130 -0.23 -14.08 -8.66
N ILE A 131 -1.56 -14.03 -8.73
CA ILE A 131 -2.34 -14.62 -9.83
C ILE A 131 -2.00 -13.94 -11.15
N LEU A 132 -1.91 -12.60 -11.17
CA LEU A 132 -1.47 -11.83 -12.34
C LEU A 132 -0.07 -12.22 -12.81
N VAL A 133 0.87 -12.39 -11.87
CA VAL A 133 2.23 -12.86 -12.18
C VAL A 133 2.22 -14.28 -12.73
N ALA A 134 1.41 -15.18 -12.16
CA ALA A 134 1.30 -16.55 -12.67
C ALA A 134 0.74 -16.57 -14.11
N ARG A 135 -0.30 -15.77 -14.40
CA ARG A 135 -0.91 -15.68 -15.73
C ARG A 135 0.04 -15.06 -16.77
N THR A 136 0.74 -13.99 -16.41
CA THR A 136 1.75 -13.38 -17.29
C THR A 136 2.92 -14.32 -17.55
N ARG A 137 3.33 -15.09 -16.54
CA ARG A 137 4.42 -16.07 -16.69
C ARG A 137 4.04 -17.26 -17.58
N GLU A 138 2.80 -17.73 -17.53
CA GLU A 138 2.29 -18.75 -18.47
C GLU A 138 2.30 -18.24 -19.93
N PHE A 139 1.89 -16.99 -20.16
CA PHE A 139 1.94 -16.37 -21.48
C PHE A 139 3.38 -16.20 -22.00
N TYR A 140 4.28 -15.68 -21.17
CA TYR A 140 5.69 -15.51 -21.53
C TYR A 140 6.44 -16.84 -21.68
N LYS A 141 6.10 -17.88 -20.89
CA LYS A 141 6.69 -19.23 -21.07
C LYS A 141 6.38 -19.83 -22.44
N GLY A 142 5.21 -19.56 -23.01
CA GLY A 142 4.81 -20.11 -24.32
C GLY A 142 5.57 -19.50 -25.50
N ASP A 143 5.75 -18.18 -25.50
CA ASP A 143 6.38 -17.47 -26.63
C ASP A 143 7.91 -17.36 -26.53
N ILE A 144 8.47 -17.30 -25.33
CA ILE A 144 9.92 -17.09 -25.15
C ILE A 144 10.72 -18.40 -25.24
N TYR A 145 10.28 -19.51 -24.63
CA TYR A 145 11.07 -20.76 -24.69
C TYR A 145 11.18 -21.36 -26.10
N LYS A 146 10.24 -21.04 -27.00
CA LYS A 146 10.36 -21.38 -28.42
C LYS A 146 11.38 -20.49 -29.13
N LYS A 147 11.40 -19.19 -28.84
CA LYS A 147 12.34 -18.21 -29.43
C LYS A 147 13.78 -18.38 -28.94
N PHE A 148 13.99 -18.71 -27.67
CA PHE A 148 15.33 -18.92 -27.09
C PHE A 148 15.98 -20.26 -27.47
N ARG A 149 15.22 -21.20 -28.06
CA ARG A 149 15.82 -22.39 -28.70
C ARG A 149 16.34 -22.09 -30.11
N GLU A 150 15.96 -20.96 -30.70
CA GLU A 150 16.40 -20.50 -32.02
C GLU A 150 17.38 -19.31 -31.95
N GLY A 151 17.44 -18.57 -30.84
CA GLY A 151 18.37 -17.45 -30.62
C GLY A 151 19.18 -17.59 -29.34
N GLY A 152 20.19 -18.48 -29.34
CA GLY A 152 21.27 -18.37 -28.36
C GLY A 152 22.06 -17.08 -28.59
N GLU A 153 22.60 -16.52 -27.50
CA GLU A 153 23.52 -15.37 -27.45
C GLU A 153 22.85 -13.97 -27.46
N GLU A 154 23.42 -13.07 -26.65
CA GLU A 154 23.15 -11.62 -26.53
C GLU A 154 22.05 -11.15 -25.54
N GLY A 155 22.44 -10.34 -24.55
CA GLY A 155 21.53 -9.33 -23.99
C GLY A 155 21.55 -9.09 -22.47
N THR A 156 22.71 -8.72 -21.92
CA THR A 156 22.84 -7.84 -20.74
C THR A 156 21.88 -6.65 -20.79
N GLY A 157 21.35 -6.21 -19.64
CA GLY A 157 20.66 -4.91 -19.50
C GLY A 157 20.09 -4.75 -18.08
N GLY A 158 20.65 -3.96 -17.17
CA GLY A 158 21.47 -2.78 -17.39
C GLY A 158 20.61 -1.63 -17.87
N GLU A 159 19.80 -1.04 -16.98
CA GLU A 159 19.35 0.36 -17.15
C GLU A 159 19.05 0.97 -15.77
N MET A 160 20.13 1.06 -14.99
CA MET A 160 20.37 2.24 -14.17
C MET A 160 20.59 3.41 -15.13
N ASP A 161 20.20 4.63 -14.72
CA ASP A 161 20.66 5.91 -15.28
C ASP A 161 19.79 6.61 -16.35
N ASP A 162 18.62 7.17 -15.97
CA ASP A 162 18.19 8.41 -16.68
C ASP A 162 17.19 9.29 -15.91
N THR A 163 16.42 8.76 -14.97
CA THR A 163 15.35 9.57 -14.31
C THR A 163 15.85 10.40 -13.12
N GLN A 164 17.13 10.78 -13.08
CA GLN A 164 17.64 11.78 -12.14
C GLN A 164 17.36 13.23 -12.60
N LYS A 165 16.97 13.44 -13.87
CA LYS A 165 16.85 14.79 -14.43
C LYS A 165 15.52 15.51 -14.16
N LYS A 166 14.47 14.82 -13.74
CA LYS A 166 13.11 15.41 -13.62
C LYS A 166 12.65 15.74 -12.20
N GLY A 167 13.23 15.12 -11.18
CA GLY A 167 12.92 15.44 -9.78
C GLY A 167 13.43 16.83 -9.36
N LYS A 168 14.51 17.30 -9.99
CA LYS A 168 15.13 18.60 -9.68
C LYS A 168 14.36 19.81 -10.21
N ALA A 169 13.37 19.61 -11.09
CA ALA A 169 12.58 20.71 -11.64
C ALA A 169 11.35 21.07 -10.78
N VAL A 170 10.99 20.22 -9.80
CA VAL A 170 9.79 20.43 -8.98
C VAL A 170 10.12 21.05 -7.62
N GLU A 171 11.33 20.82 -7.08
CA GLU A 171 11.76 21.47 -5.83
C GLU A 171 12.07 22.97 -6.00
N ASP A 172 12.47 23.43 -7.21
CA ASP A 172 12.80 24.84 -7.45
C ASP A 172 11.56 25.75 -7.56
N GLU A 173 10.34 25.21 -7.76
CA GLU A 173 9.12 26.04 -7.84
C GLU A 173 8.49 26.36 -6.47
N GLU A 174 8.72 25.54 -5.42
CA GLU A 174 8.12 25.80 -4.10
C GLU A 174 8.90 26.83 -3.25
N GLU A 175 10.22 26.98 -3.43
CA GLU A 175 10.98 27.99 -2.67
C GLU A 175 10.81 29.44 -3.19
N GLY A 176 10.23 29.64 -4.38
CA GLY A 176 10.07 30.95 -5.00
C GLY A 176 8.90 31.79 -4.47
N HIS A 177 7.91 31.19 -3.80
CA HIS A 177 6.65 31.90 -3.50
C HIS A 177 6.55 32.48 -2.08
N HIS A 178 7.50 32.20 -1.19
CA HIS A 178 7.44 32.63 0.22
C HIS A 178 8.31 33.85 0.56
N GLY A 179 8.65 34.68 -0.44
CA GLY A 179 9.43 35.90 -0.26
C GLY A 179 8.89 37.08 -1.05
N LYS A 180 7.78 37.67 -0.60
CA LYS A 180 7.47 39.11 -0.70
C LYS A 180 6.24 39.48 0.11
#